data_AF-I7CAC4-F1
#
_entry.id   AF-I7CAC4-F1
#
_cell.length_a   1.000
_cell.length_b   1.000
_cell.length_c   1.000
_cell.angle_alpha   90.00
_cell.angle_beta   90.00
_cell.angle_gamma   90.00
#
_symmetry.space_group_name_H-M   'P 1'
#
loop_
_entity.id
_entity.type
_entity.pdbx_description
1 polymer ?
#
loop_
_entity_poly.entity_id
_entity_poly.type
_entity_poly.pdbx_seq_one_letter_code
_entity_poly.pdbx_strand_id
1 'polypeptide(L)' 'MGGHHHAGFGLGLSIVAAIVDLHGFGLEIGESELGGARLVLHCPLAGLAK' A
#
# COMPACT_ATOMS: atom_id res chain seq x y z
N MET A 1 7.06 -28.47 -14.23
CA MET A 1 7.03 -27.25 -15.09
C MET A 1 5.61 -26.75 -15.16
N GLY A 2 5.38 -25.46 -14.88
CA GLY A 2 4.12 -24.76 -15.18
C GLY A 2 3.33 -24.22 -13.97
N GLY A 3 3.90 -23.26 -13.23
CA GLY A 3 3.10 -22.40 -12.37
C GLY A 3 2.44 -21.32 -13.22
N HIS A 4 1.11 -21.20 -13.17
CA HIS A 4 0.39 -20.15 -13.88
C HIS A 4 0.72 -18.79 -13.25
N HIS A 5 1.77 -18.13 -13.76
CA HIS A 5 2.03 -16.72 -13.51
C HIS A 5 0.96 -15.89 -14.23
N HIS A 6 -0.25 -15.81 -13.66
CA HIS A 6 -1.09 -14.65 -13.89
C HIS A 6 -0.41 -13.47 -13.20
N ALA A 7 0.52 -12.82 -13.91
CA ALA A 7 1.02 -11.53 -13.49
C ALA A 7 -0.19 -10.58 -13.48
N GLY A 8 -0.75 -10.34 -12.29
CA GLY A 8 -1.76 -9.30 -12.14
C GLY A 8 -1.21 -7.99 -12.70
N PHE A 9 -2.08 -7.12 -13.22
CA PHE A 9 -1.72 -5.87 -13.90
C PHE A 9 -0.96 -4.84 -13.03
N GLY A 10 -0.54 -5.19 -11.81
CA GLY A 10 0.11 -4.27 -10.88
C GLY A 10 -0.82 -3.22 -10.28
N LEU A 11 -2.13 -3.30 -10.56
CA LEU A 11 -3.09 -2.25 -10.22
C LEU A 11 -3.47 -2.19 -8.74
N GLY A 12 -3.27 -3.27 -7.98
CA GLY A 12 -3.69 -3.32 -6.58
C GLY A 12 -3.08 -2.19 -5.76
N LEU A 13 -1.76 -2.01 -5.89
CA LEU A 13 -1.06 -0.95 -5.15
C LEU A 13 -1.34 0.45 -5.70
N SER A 14 -1.54 0.61 -7.01
CA SER A 14 -1.88 1.92 -7.59
C SER A 14 -3.26 2.40 -7.16
N ILE A 15 -4.23 1.49 -7.02
CA ILE A 15 -5.56 1.80 -6.49
C ILE A 15 -5.45 2.20 -5.01
N VAL A 16 -4.68 1.46 -4.21
CA VAL A 16 -4.45 1.78 -2.79
C VAL A 16 -3.80 3.15 -2.65
N ALA A 17 -2.79 3.48 -3.46
CA ALA A 17 -2.14 4.79 -3.43
C ALA A 17 -3.13 5.93 -3.71
N ALA A 18 -4.00 5.78 -4.72
CA ALA A 18 -5.04 6.78 -5.02
C ALA A 18 -6.05 6.93 -3.89
N ILE A 19 -6.46 5.83 -3.23
CA ILE A 19 -7.36 5.88 -2.07
C ILE A 19 -6.70 6.58 -0.89
N VAL A 20 -5.44 6.27 -0.60
CA VAL A 20 -4.66 6.90 0.48
C VAL A 20 -4.58 8.41 0.27
N ASP A 21 -4.26 8.85 -0.96
CA ASP A 21 -4.19 10.27 -1.32
C ASP A 21 -5.55 10.98 -1.17
N LEU A 22 -6.63 10.35 -1.61
CA LEU A 22 -7.99 10.90 -1.49
C LEU A 22 -8.41 11.15 -0.03
N HIS A 23 -7.90 10.36 0.92
CA HIS A 23 -8.18 10.54 2.35
C HIS A 23 -7.16 11.44 3.05
N GLY A 24 -6.15 11.97 2.34
CA GLY A 24 -5.06 12.74 2.93
C GLY A 24 -4.17 11.90 3.85
N PHE A 25 -4.11 10.58 3.64
CA PHE A 25 -3.33 9.64 4.43
C PHE A 25 -1.92 9.48 3.84
N GLY A 26 -1.01 8.88 4.62
CA GLY A 26 0.32 8.51 4.14
C GLY A 26 0.44 7.00 3.88
N LEU A 27 1.21 6.59 2.88
CA LEU A 27 1.58 5.19 2.63
C LEU A 27 3.10 5.05 2.53
N GLU A 28 3.68 4.20 3.38
CA GLU A 28 5.08 3.78 3.32
C GLU A 28 5.18 2.32 2.89
N ILE A 29 6.13 2.05 2.00
CA ILE A 29 6.43 0.70 1.50
C ILE A 29 7.93 0.46 1.72
N GLY A 30 8.27 -0.67 2.33
CA GLY A 30 9.66 -1.03 2.58
C GLY A 30 9.83 -2.52 2.78
N GLU A 31 11.03 -2.91 3.18
CA GLU A 31 11.36 -4.28 3.54
C GLU A 31 10.99 -4.57 5.00
N SER A 32 10.63 -5.82 5.29
CA SER A 32 10.37 -6.30 6.64
C SER A 32 11.61 -7.03 7.18
N GLU A 33 11.97 -6.81 8.44
CA GLU A 33 13.08 -7.52 9.11
C GLU A 33 12.86 -9.04 9.17
N LEU A 34 11.61 -9.50 9.07
CA LEU A 34 11.23 -10.92 9.02
C LEU A 34 11.27 -11.48 7.58
N GLY A 35 11.68 -10.68 6.60
CA GLY A 35 11.58 -10.96 5.18
C GLY A 35 10.23 -10.56 4.58
N GLY A 36 10.20 -10.36 3.26
CA GLY A 36 9.01 -9.88 2.54
C GLY A 36 8.85 -8.36 2.59
N ALA A 37 7.62 -7.89 2.42
CA ALA A 37 7.29 -6.46 2.35
C ALA A 37 6.63 -5.95 3.64
N ARG A 38 6.96 -4.72 4.02
CA ARG A 38 6.29 -3.93 5.06
C ARG A 38 5.48 -2.83 4.38
N LEU A 39 4.21 -2.72 4.76
CA LEU A 39 3.32 -1.63 4.35
C LEU A 39 2.79 -0.94 5.59
N VAL A 40 2.92 0.40 5.65
CA VAL A 40 2.39 1.20 6.76
C VAL A 40 1.51 2.31 6.20
N LEU A 41 0.27 2.36 6.70
CA LEU A 41 -0.68 3.43 6.42
C LEU A 41 -0.73 4.37 7.62
N HIS A 42 -0.48 5.64 7.38
CA HIS A 42 -0.61 6.71 8.37
C HIS A 42 -1.98 7.35 8.24
N CYS A 43 -2.89 6.97 9.14
CA CYS A 43 -4.27 7.46 9.17
C CYS A 43 -4.47 8.42 10.36
N PRO A 44 -4.45 9.75 10.17
CA PRO A 44 -4.77 10.69 11.23
C PRO A 44 -6.23 10.54 11.67
N LEU A 45 -6.50 10.83 12.95
CA LEU A 45 -7.88 10.95 13.43
C LEU A 45 -8.56 12.12 12.72
N ALA A 46 -9.80 11.90 12.27
CA ALA A 46 -10.59 12.90 11.57
C ALA A 46 -10.71 14.18 12.44
N GLY A 47 -10.35 15.33 11.86
CA GLY A 47 -10.39 16.64 12.54
C GLY A 47 -9.12 17.03 13.31
N LEU A 48 -8.07 16.18 13.31
CA LEU A 48 -6.74 16.49 13.87
C LEU A 48 -5.65 16.60 12.78
N ALA A 49 -6.05 16.74 11.51
CA ALA A 49 -5.13 17.13 10.45
C ALA A 49 -5.04 18.65 10.44
N LYS A 50 -3.81 19.17 10.48
CA LYS A 50 -3.51 20.62 10.51
C LYS A 50 -3.97 21.32 9.26
#